data_AF-A0A8H4VQ31-F1
#
_entry.id   AF-A0A8H4VQ31-F1
#
_cell.length_a   1.000
_cell.length_b   1.000
_cell.length_c   1.000
_cell.angle_alpha   90.00
_cell.angle_beta   90.00
_cell.angle_gamma   90.00
#
_symmetry.space_group_name_H-M   'P 1'
#
loop_
_entity.id
_entity.type
_entity.pdbx_description
1 polymer ?
#
loop_
_entity_poly.entity_id
_entity_poly.type
_entity_poly.pdbx_seq_one_letter_code
_entity_poly.pdbx_strand_id
1 'polypeptide(L)'
;MSSSIDPPPSVFPPPPPPASGLARYRLLSPRAAGARVSPIQLGGMSIGDKWGAVLGAMNKEDSWRMLDAYYEKGGNFIDTANFYQEGSSEEFIGEWAEKRGIRDRLFIATKYTNNAFPNSPDGNRAHRILSAGNNAKSMHISIRESLKRLRTDYIDLFYVHWWDFDASVEEVMHALHALVLQGKVIYLGISDTPAWVVSMANQYARDHALTPFSVYQGQWNVLERSFERDIIPMARNQGMALAPWDVLCGGKIRTDAEEARREASAEYGRGGAAFYKRTPAQRAMSQALEKVASQVGAKSITSVAIAYVMQKTSFVFPIIGGRKVEHMLQNLEALEISLSEEQIRYIESVVPFEAGFPNNIVGDGTAYKDISLVNGNIDKQVAYEPIRPNTASSRKTQ
;
A
#
# COMPACT_ATOMS: atom_id res chain seq x y z
N MET A 1 -36.10 -17.50 -15.35
CA MET A 1 -36.92 -16.61 -14.50
C MET A 1 -36.15 -16.39 -13.21
N SER A 2 -35.36 -15.33 -13.13
CA SER A 2 -34.66 -14.96 -11.89
C SER A 2 -35.60 -14.07 -11.09
N SER A 3 -36.20 -14.63 -10.04
CA SER A 3 -37.00 -13.84 -9.09
C SER A 3 -36.03 -13.04 -8.22
N SER A 4 -35.79 -11.78 -8.56
CA SER A 4 -35.21 -10.82 -7.62
C SER A 4 -36.25 -10.60 -6.52
N ILE A 5 -36.13 -11.35 -5.44
CA ILE A 5 -36.83 -11.04 -4.20
C ILE A 5 -36.14 -9.79 -3.67
N ASP A 6 -36.73 -8.63 -3.92
CA ASP A 6 -36.27 -7.40 -3.29
C ASP A 6 -36.31 -7.61 -1.78
N PRO A 7 -35.20 -7.33 -1.06
CA PRO A 7 -35.18 -7.49 0.38
C PRO A 7 -36.26 -6.61 1.01
N PRO A 8 -36.91 -7.06 2.09
CA PRO A 8 -37.91 -6.25 2.78
C PRO A 8 -37.28 -4.91 3.19
N PRO A 9 -38.03 -3.79 3.13
CA PRO A 9 -37.49 -2.48 3.46
C PRO A 9 -36.92 -2.48 4.88
N SER A 10 -35.63 -2.16 4.99
CA SER A 10 -34.92 -2.14 6.26
C SER A 10 -35.51 -1.07 7.18
N VAL A 11 -35.73 -1.42 8.44
CA VAL A 11 -36.13 -0.48 9.51
C VAL A 11 -35.06 0.61 9.71
N PHE A 12 -33.80 0.30 9.41
CA PHE A 12 -32.68 1.23 9.42
C PHE A 12 -32.16 1.41 7.99
N PRO A 13 -32.50 2.51 7.30
CA PRO A 13 -32.08 2.69 5.91
C PRO A 13 -30.54 2.76 5.82
N PRO A 14 -29.94 2.19 4.77
CA PRO A 14 -28.51 2.33 4.56
C PRO A 14 -28.14 3.81 4.31
N PRO A 15 -26.88 4.21 4.59
CA PRO A 15 -26.43 5.54 4.22
C PRO A 15 -26.52 5.74 2.70
N PRO A 16 -26.61 7.00 2.23
CA PRO A 16 -26.57 7.29 0.79
C PRO A 16 -25.27 6.76 0.16
N PRO A 17 -25.27 6.44 -1.15
CA PRO A 17 -24.07 6.04 -1.85
C PRO A 17 -22.93 7.05 -1.64
N PRO A 18 -21.69 6.59 -1.41
CA PRO A 18 -20.59 7.49 -1.11
C PRO A 18 -20.23 8.36 -2.32
N ALA A 19 -19.79 9.60 -2.03
CA ALA A 19 -19.39 10.58 -3.05
C ALA A 19 -18.12 10.20 -3.83
N SER A 20 -17.36 9.20 -3.35
CA SER A 20 -16.16 8.69 -4.01
C SER A 20 -16.03 7.18 -3.78
N GLY A 21 -15.38 6.49 -4.72
CA GLY A 21 -14.98 5.08 -4.53
C GLY A 21 -14.09 4.87 -3.30
N LEU A 22 -13.41 5.91 -2.81
CA LEU A 22 -12.52 5.83 -1.65
C LEU A 22 -13.26 5.53 -0.34
N ALA A 23 -14.55 5.90 -0.25
CA ALA A 23 -15.42 5.56 0.89
C ALA A 23 -16.19 4.24 0.69
N ARG A 24 -15.82 3.43 -0.32
CA ARG A 24 -16.24 2.03 -0.44
C ARG A 24 -15.21 1.15 0.23
N TYR A 25 -15.30 1.08 1.56
CA TYR A 25 -14.33 0.38 2.40
C TYR A 25 -14.29 -1.11 2.10
N ARG A 26 -13.09 -1.69 2.16
CA ARG A 26 -12.84 -3.11 1.94
C ARG A 26 -12.33 -3.75 3.23
N LEU A 27 -12.60 -5.05 3.39
CA LEU A 27 -11.97 -5.83 4.45
C LEU A 27 -10.46 -5.85 4.24
N LEU A 28 -9.69 -5.57 5.30
CA LEU A 28 -8.23 -5.44 5.21
C LEU A 28 -7.58 -6.74 4.74
N SER A 29 -7.81 -7.86 5.44
CA SER A 29 -7.31 -9.17 5.05
C SER A 29 -8.13 -10.29 5.67
N PRO A 30 -8.00 -11.55 5.20
CA PRO A 30 -8.57 -12.71 5.88
C PRO A 30 -8.16 -12.82 7.36
N ARG A 31 -6.93 -12.41 7.72
CA ARG A 31 -6.46 -12.39 9.11
C ARG A 31 -6.93 -11.20 9.95
N ALA A 32 -7.24 -10.07 9.30
CA ALA A 32 -7.80 -8.89 9.94
C ALA A 32 -9.23 -8.64 9.44
N ALA A 33 -10.05 -9.69 9.37
CA ALA A 33 -11.34 -9.70 8.68
C ALA A 33 -12.42 -8.77 9.28
N GLY A 34 -12.14 -8.10 10.40
CA GLY A 34 -13.00 -7.08 10.99
C GLY A 34 -12.69 -5.64 10.55
N ALA A 35 -11.44 -5.36 10.13
CA ALA A 35 -11.02 -4.01 9.77
C ALA A 35 -11.53 -3.61 8.38
N ARG A 36 -12.18 -2.45 8.29
CA ARG A 36 -12.67 -1.87 7.03
C ARG A 36 -11.89 -0.61 6.71
N VAL A 37 -11.16 -0.65 5.61
CA VAL A 37 -10.24 0.42 5.21
C VAL A 37 -10.50 0.90 3.78
N SER A 38 -10.10 2.12 3.48
CA SER A 38 -10.17 2.68 2.14
C SER A 38 -9.35 1.84 1.17
N PRO A 39 -9.80 1.68 -0.09
CA PRO A 39 -9.16 0.82 -1.07
C PRO A 39 -7.79 1.31 -1.55
N ILE A 40 -7.44 2.56 -1.25
CA ILE A 40 -6.15 3.20 -1.56
C ILE A 40 -5.67 3.90 -0.29
N GLN A 41 -4.39 3.72 0.06
CA GLN A 41 -3.77 4.36 1.22
C GLN A 41 -3.18 5.72 0.83
N LEU A 42 -3.25 6.69 1.72
CA LEU A 42 -2.49 7.93 1.60
C LEU A 42 -1.09 7.74 2.24
N GLY A 43 -0.05 7.84 1.42
CA GLY A 43 1.34 7.71 1.83
C GLY A 43 1.91 9.02 2.40
N GLY A 44 2.39 8.95 3.64
CA GLY A 44 2.90 10.05 4.43
C GLY A 44 4.36 10.43 4.19
N MET A 45 5.08 9.71 3.32
CA MET A 45 6.50 10.02 3.04
C MET A 45 6.70 11.46 2.51
N SER A 46 5.73 12.00 1.77
CA SER A 46 5.75 13.40 1.32
C SER A 46 5.17 14.39 2.33
N ILE A 47 4.43 13.93 3.33
CA ILE A 47 3.81 14.76 4.38
C ILE A 47 4.88 15.08 5.42
N GLY A 48 5.25 16.35 5.54
CA GLY A 48 6.32 16.85 6.41
C GLY A 48 7.23 17.83 5.68
N ASP A 49 8.17 18.43 6.41
CA ASP A 49 8.86 19.67 5.99
C ASP A 49 10.39 19.58 5.92
N LYS A 50 10.96 18.37 6.06
CA LYS A 50 12.42 18.19 6.23
C LYS A 50 13.16 17.76 4.97
N TRP A 51 12.52 17.00 4.08
CA TRP A 51 13.15 16.39 2.90
C TRP A 51 12.86 17.13 1.59
N GLY A 52 12.74 18.47 1.67
CA GLY A 52 12.43 19.32 0.52
C GLY A 52 13.40 19.14 -0.65
N ALA A 53 14.69 18.90 -0.39
CA ALA A 53 15.70 18.68 -1.42
C ALA A 53 15.56 17.34 -2.16
N VAL A 54 14.95 16.32 -1.53
CA VAL A 54 14.88 14.94 -2.07
C VAL A 54 13.51 14.64 -2.66
N LEU A 55 12.44 15.02 -1.96
CA LEU A 55 11.05 14.71 -2.35
C LEU A 55 10.28 15.92 -2.90
N GLY A 56 10.89 17.11 -2.85
CA GLY A 56 10.22 18.39 -3.02
C GLY A 56 9.60 18.88 -1.72
N ALA A 57 9.53 20.20 -1.55
CA ALA A 57 9.02 20.81 -0.33
C ALA A 57 7.49 20.66 -0.20
N MET A 58 7.05 20.47 1.04
CA MET A 58 5.66 20.53 1.49
C MET A 58 5.69 21.21 2.86
N ASN A 59 4.85 22.22 3.09
CA ASN A 59 4.71 22.82 4.42
C ASN A 59 3.57 22.11 5.19
N LYS A 60 3.30 22.56 6.41
CA LYS A 60 2.24 21.99 7.26
C LYS A 60 0.85 22.25 6.67
N GLU A 61 0.63 23.44 6.12
CA GLU A 61 -0.64 23.86 5.55
C GLU A 61 -1.02 23.00 4.34
N ASP A 62 -0.10 22.79 3.40
CA ASP A 62 -0.26 21.92 2.24
C ASP A 62 -0.44 20.46 2.66
N SER A 63 0.32 20.02 3.68
CA SER A 63 0.16 18.68 4.28
C SER A 63 -1.25 18.47 4.79
N TRP A 64 -1.80 19.44 5.50
CA TRP A 64 -3.18 19.38 6.00
C TRP A 64 -4.20 19.49 4.89
N ARG A 65 -3.98 20.31 3.87
CA ARG A 65 -4.85 20.34 2.68
C ARG A 65 -4.93 18.98 1.98
N MET A 66 -3.81 18.27 1.89
CA MET A 66 -3.79 16.90 1.36
C MET A 66 -4.59 15.92 2.23
N LEU A 67 -4.37 15.97 3.54
CA LEU A 67 -5.06 15.11 4.50
C LEU A 67 -6.58 15.39 4.54
N ASP A 68 -6.97 16.67 4.56
CA ASP A 68 -8.36 17.12 4.50
C ASP A 68 -9.02 16.63 3.20
N ALA A 69 -8.39 16.83 2.04
CA ALA A 69 -8.94 16.39 0.76
C ALA A 69 -9.11 14.86 0.67
N TYR A 70 -8.17 14.08 1.23
CA TYR A 70 -8.28 12.63 1.30
C TYR A 70 -9.44 12.20 2.21
N TYR A 71 -9.55 12.81 3.40
CA TYR A 71 -10.61 12.54 4.35
C TYR A 71 -12.01 12.93 3.84
N GLU A 72 -12.14 14.08 3.17
CA GLU A 72 -13.38 14.55 2.56
C GLU A 72 -13.90 13.62 1.45
N LYS A 73 -13.01 12.88 0.78
CA LYS A 73 -13.39 11.81 -0.17
C LYS A 73 -13.72 10.49 0.52
N GLY A 74 -13.73 10.46 1.85
CA GLY A 74 -14.01 9.30 2.68
C GLY A 74 -12.79 8.41 2.94
N GLY A 75 -11.59 8.92 2.66
CA GLY A 75 -10.32 8.25 2.97
C GLY A 75 -10.12 8.03 4.46
N ASN A 76 -9.80 6.81 4.86
CA ASN A 76 -9.47 6.50 6.25
C ASN A 76 -8.12 5.81 6.44
N PHE A 77 -7.41 5.39 5.38
CA PHE A 77 -6.20 4.59 5.52
C PHE A 77 -4.95 5.42 5.22
N ILE A 78 -4.17 5.74 6.25
CA ILE A 78 -2.97 6.58 6.16
C ILE A 78 -1.74 5.76 6.55
N ASP A 79 -0.73 5.73 5.69
CA ASP A 79 0.56 5.10 5.95
C ASP A 79 1.62 6.17 6.25
N THR A 80 2.37 6.03 7.34
CA THR A 80 3.54 6.88 7.65
C THR A 80 4.66 6.02 8.25
N ALA A 81 5.75 6.62 8.74
CA ALA A 81 6.81 5.92 9.45
C ALA A 81 7.52 6.87 10.43
N ASN A 82 8.12 6.31 11.48
CA ASN A 82 8.88 7.06 12.49
C ASN A 82 9.98 7.97 11.90
N PHE A 83 10.55 7.57 10.77
CA PHE A 83 11.66 8.25 10.11
C PHE A 83 11.23 9.26 9.06
N TYR A 84 9.99 9.18 8.56
CA TYR A 84 9.56 9.98 7.42
C TYR A 84 9.58 11.46 7.74
N GLN A 85 10.20 12.22 6.82
CA GLN A 85 10.41 13.65 6.99
C GLN A 85 11.03 13.93 8.36
N GLU A 86 11.97 13.07 8.75
CA GLU A 86 12.71 13.25 9.98
C GLU A 86 11.78 13.26 11.23
N GLY A 87 10.68 12.51 11.15
CA GLY A 87 9.65 12.38 12.20
C GLY A 87 8.48 13.36 12.05
N SER A 88 8.63 14.44 11.28
CA SER A 88 7.57 15.45 11.12
C SER A 88 6.31 14.92 10.42
N SER A 89 6.40 13.82 9.67
CA SER A 89 5.22 13.17 9.06
C SER A 89 4.22 12.72 10.12
N GLU A 90 4.69 11.98 11.14
CA GLU A 90 3.85 11.54 12.26
C GLU A 90 3.32 12.75 13.05
N GLU A 91 4.15 13.78 13.27
CA GLU A 91 3.73 15.00 13.99
C GLU A 91 2.60 15.74 13.28
N PHE A 92 2.70 15.88 11.95
CA PHE A 92 1.72 16.62 11.17
C PHE A 92 0.40 15.86 11.06
N ILE A 93 0.45 14.53 10.88
CA ILE A 93 -0.73 13.65 10.86
C ILE A 93 -1.41 13.63 12.24
N GLY A 94 -0.62 13.52 13.32
CA GLY A 94 -1.14 13.50 14.68
C GLY A 94 -1.83 14.81 15.08
N GLU A 95 -1.15 15.95 14.86
CA GLU A 95 -1.76 17.27 15.11
C GLU A 95 -3.01 17.50 14.25
N TRP A 96 -2.98 17.05 12.99
CA TRP A 96 -4.12 17.14 12.09
C TRP A 96 -5.32 16.37 12.65
N ALA A 97 -5.14 15.08 12.96
CA ALA A 97 -6.21 14.21 13.44
C ALA A 97 -6.80 14.68 14.78
N GLU A 98 -5.94 15.12 15.71
CA GLU A 98 -6.34 15.68 17.01
C GLU A 98 -7.19 16.94 16.82
N LYS A 99 -6.74 17.91 16.02
CA LYS A 99 -7.46 19.18 15.80
C LYS A 99 -8.81 19.01 15.12
N ARG A 100 -9.00 17.97 14.31
CA ARG A 100 -10.31 17.64 13.71
C ARG A 100 -11.16 16.72 14.59
N GLY A 101 -10.60 16.12 15.65
CA GLY A 101 -11.32 15.16 16.51
C GLY A 101 -11.74 13.90 15.77
N ILE A 102 -10.88 13.39 14.86
CA ILE A 102 -11.23 12.29 13.94
C ILE A 102 -10.37 11.04 14.10
N ARG A 103 -9.54 10.94 15.13
CA ARG A 103 -8.61 9.81 15.34
C ARG A 103 -9.29 8.44 15.20
N ASP A 104 -10.44 8.25 15.83
CA ASP A 104 -11.20 6.98 15.83
C ASP A 104 -11.83 6.64 14.47
N ARG A 105 -11.85 7.59 13.54
CA ARG A 105 -12.36 7.41 12.18
C ARG A 105 -11.25 7.11 11.17
N LEU A 106 -10.01 7.04 11.63
CA LEU A 106 -8.82 6.80 10.82
C LEU A 106 -8.21 5.44 11.18
N PHE A 107 -7.66 4.81 10.16
CA PHE A 107 -6.80 3.65 10.23
C PHE A 107 -5.37 4.10 9.92
N ILE A 108 -4.58 4.35 10.96
CA ILE A 108 -3.23 4.90 10.84
C ILE A 108 -2.22 3.76 10.97
N ALA A 109 -1.40 3.61 9.94
CA ALA A 109 -0.25 2.73 9.95
C ALA A 109 1.06 3.50 10.14
N THR A 110 1.95 2.98 10.98
CA THR A 110 3.33 3.47 11.06
C THR A 110 4.32 2.31 11.14
N LYS A 111 5.61 2.63 11.13
CA LYS A 111 6.70 1.65 11.02
C LYS A 111 7.82 1.97 11.99
N TYR A 112 8.45 0.91 12.50
CA TYR A 112 9.74 0.96 13.19
C TYR A 112 10.77 0.11 12.46
N THR A 113 12.03 0.21 12.86
CA THR A 113 13.28 -0.43 12.37
C THR A 113 14.30 0.68 12.11
N ASN A 114 13.84 1.78 11.51
CA ASN A 114 14.61 3.02 11.45
C ASN A 114 14.80 3.65 12.83
N ASN A 115 15.72 4.61 12.91
CA ASN A 115 15.96 5.35 14.12
C ASN A 115 14.72 6.08 14.65
N ALA A 116 14.38 5.89 15.94
CA ALA A 116 13.27 6.58 16.59
C ALA A 116 13.49 8.11 16.77
N PHE A 117 14.75 8.57 16.70
CA PHE A 117 15.17 9.96 16.87
C PHE A 117 15.93 10.47 15.63
N PRO A 118 15.26 10.55 14.46
CA PRO A 118 15.90 11.07 13.26
C PRO A 118 16.42 12.51 13.46
N ASN A 119 15.73 13.30 14.28
CA ASN A 119 16.00 14.71 14.56
C ASN A 119 16.67 15.01 15.89
N SER A 120 17.46 14.10 16.48
CA SER A 120 18.06 14.42 17.79
C SER A 120 18.91 15.70 17.72
N PRO A 121 18.60 16.75 18.53
CA PRO A 121 19.18 18.09 18.44
C PRO A 121 20.69 18.13 18.70
N ASP A 122 21.20 17.16 19.45
CA ASP A 122 22.61 17.05 19.82
C ASP A 122 23.51 16.61 18.65
N GLY A 123 22.93 16.21 17.52
CA GLY A 123 23.67 15.70 16.36
C GLY A 123 24.43 14.39 16.61
N ASN A 124 24.42 13.87 17.83
CA ASN A 124 25.21 12.71 18.22
C ASN A 124 24.57 11.45 17.68
N ARG A 125 25.22 10.81 16.71
CA ARG A 125 24.77 9.55 16.11
C ARG A 125 25.26 8.31 16.88
N ALA A 126 26.29 8.44 17.72
CA ALA A 126 26.96 7.29 18.34
C ALA A 126 26.02 6.48 19.25
N HIS A 127 25.15 7.14 20.02
CA HIS A 127 24.23 6.47 20.94
C HIS A 127 22.86 6.15 20.31
N ARG A 128 22.64 6.52 19.05
CA ARG A 128 21.38 6.29 18.34
C ARG A 128 21.19 4.84 17.90
N ILE A 129 22.25 4.02 17.88
CA ILE A 129 22.17 2.62 17.44
C ILE A 129 21.17 1.80 18.27
N LEU A 130 20.98 2.16 19.55
CA LEU A 130 20.06 1.49 20.47
C LEU A 130 18.58 1.77 20.18
N SER A 131 18.28 2.71 19.28
CA SER A 131 16.92 3.09 18.88
C SER A 131 16.66 2.80 17.39
N ALA A 132 17.43 1.88 16.80
CA ALA A 132 17.27 1.35 15.44
C ALA A 132 17.39 -0.19 15.43
N GLY A 133 17.03 -0.80 14.30
CA GLY A 133 16.95 -2.25 14.13
C GLY A 133 15.63 -2.85 14.60
N ASN A 134 15.46 -4.14 14.35
CA ASN A 134 14.25 -4.91 14.63
C ASN A 134 14.12 -5.36 16.09
N ASN A 135 15.20 -5.26 16.88
CA ASN A 135 15.27 -5.69 18.27
C ASN A 135 14.21 -5.05 19.18
N ALA A 136 13.90 -5.73 20.29
CA ALA A 136 12.84 -5.36 21.22
C ALA A 136 13.05 -3.98 21.86
N LYS A 137 14.31 -3.58 22.11
CA LYS A 137 14.63 -2.26 22.68
C LYS A 137 14.31 -1.12 21.72
N SER A 138 14.72 -1.25 20.46
CA SER A 138 14.41 -0.32 19.39
C SER A 138 12.90 -0.21 19.19
N MET A 139 12.20 -1.34 19.17
CA MET A 139 10.74 -1.40 19.06
C MET A 139 10.05 -0.65 20.21
N HIS A 140 10.47 -0.91 21.46
CA HIS A 140 9.93 -0.26 22.65
C HIS A 140 10.09 1.27 22.61
N ILE A 141 11.26 1.75 22.19
CA ILE A 141 11.52 3.19 22.06
C ILE A 141 10.68 3.78 20.91
N SER A 142 10.67 3.10 19.76
CA SER A 142 9.99 3.59 18.55
C SER A 142 8.49 3.75 18.74
N ILE A 143 7.80 2.75 19.31
CA ILE A 143 6.35 2.83 19.53
C ILE A 143 6.00 4.00 20.46
N ARG A 144 6.79 4.22 21.52
CA ARG A 144 6.58 5.32 22.47
C ARG A 144 6.70 6.69 21.79
N GLU A 145 7.71 6.87 20.94
CA GLU A 145 7.90 8.13 20.21
C GLU A 145 6.86 8.32 19.10
N SER A 146 6.50 7.27 18.36
CA SER A 146 5.46 7.34 17.35
C SER A 146 4.09 7.70 17.93
N LEU A 147 3.67 7.08 19.05
CA LEU A 147 2.43 7.43 19.75
C LEU A 147 2.41 8.90 20.19
N LYS A 148 3.53 9.40 20.72
CA LYS A 148 3.68 10.80 21.10
C LYS A 148 3.53 11.74 19.91
N ARG A 149 4.20 11.47 18.78
CA ARG A 149 4.12 12.30 17.57
C ARG A 149 2.74 12.25 16.93
N LEU A 150 2.14 11.06 16.86
CA LEU A 150 0.78 10.84 16.35
C LEU A 150 -0.33 11.33 17.30
N ARG A 151 0.01 11.76 18.53
CA ARG A 151 -0.93 12.27 19.54
C ARG A 151 -2.10 11.32 19.79
N THR A 152 -1.77 10.05 19.96
CA THR A 152 -2.72 8.96 20.15
C THR A 152 -2.13 7.93 21.11
N ASP A 153 -2.97 7.09 21.70
CA ASP A 153 -2.61 6.00 22.60
C ASP A 153 -2.49 4.63 21.90
N TYR A 154 -3.08 4.48 20.71
CA TYR A 154 -2.97 3.28 19.88
C TYR A 154 -2.59 3.54 18.42
N ILE A 155 -2.04 2.51 17.77
CA ILE A 155 -1.75 2.45 16.32
C ILE A 155 -2.58 1.33 15.70
N ASP A 156 -3.25 1.60 14.59
CA ASP A 156 -4.09 0.60 13.92
C ASP A 156 -3.24 -0.50 13.32
N LEU A 157 -2.17 -0.14 12.59
CA LEU A 157 -1.27 -1.10 11.95
C LEU A 157 0.20 -0.74 12.16
N PHE A 158 0.95 -1.60 12.86
CA PHE A 158 2.37 -1.37 13.12
C PHE A 158 3.24 -2.30 12.28
N TYR A 159 4.09 -1.70 11.44
CA TYR A 159 4.99 -2.43 10.56
C TYR A 159 6.37 -2.60 11.17
N VAL A 160 6.92 -3.79 11.01
CA VAL A 160 8.37 -3.98 10.81
C VAL A 160 8.73 -3.38 9.45
N HIS A 161 9.56 -2.34 9.36
CA HIS A 161 9.78 -1.58 8.10
C HIS A 161 10.66 -2.33 7.10
N TRP A 162 11.63 -3.10 7.58
CA TRP A 162 12.40 -4.08 6.80
C TRP A 162 13.01 -5.09 7.76
N TRP A 163 13.55 -6.17 7.21
CA TRP A 163 14.25 -7.19 7.98
C TRP A 163 15.76 -6.94 8.00
N ASP A 164 16.35 -6.82 9.19
CA ASP A 164 17.77 -6.55 9.39
C ASP A 164 18.66 -7.80 9.52
N PHE A 165 18.07 -9.00 9.65
CA PHE A 165 18.76 -10.27 9.89
C PHE A 165 19.52 -10.38 11.22
N ASP A 166 19.43 -9.38 12.09
CA ASP A 166 20.09 -9.37 13.40
C ASP A 166 19.17 -9.88 14.50
N ALA A 167 17.92 -9.39 14.54
CA ALA A 167 16.93 -9.83 15.53
C ALA A 167 16.30 -11.17 15.11
N SER A 168 16.13 -12.09 16.07
CA SER A 168 15.48 -13.37 15.79
C SER A 168 13.96 -13.19 15.60
N VAL A 169 13.35 -14.13 14.88
CA VAL A 169 11.89 -14.16 14.69
C VAL A 169 11.17 -14.22 16.05
N GLU A 170 11.69 -15.01 16.98
CA GLU A 170 11.14 -15.19 18.32
C GLU A 170 11.13 -13.88 19.11
N GLU A 171 12.26 -13.16 19.13
CA GLU A 171 12.36 -11.86 19.80
C GLU A 171 11.35 -10.87 19.21
N VAL A 172 11.32 -10.74 17.88
CA VAL A 172 10.43 -9.79 17.19
C VAL A 172 8.96 -10.14 17.46
N MET A 173 8.56 -11.39 17.31
CA MET A 173 7.14 -11.79 17.46
C MET A 173 6.66 -11.66 18.91
N HIS A 174 7.49 -11.99 19.90
CA HIS A 174 7.13 -11.78 21.31
C HIS A 174 6.99 -10.29 21.65
N ALA A 175 7.92 -9.46 21.18
CA ALA A 175 7.88 -8.02 21.45
C ALA A 175 6.67 -7.35 20.77
N LEU A 176 6.37 -7.70 19.51
CA LEU A 176 5.18 -7.21 18.80
C LEU A 176 3.89 -7.64 19.50
N HIS A 177 3.79 -8.91 19.89
CA HIS A 177 2.62 -9.42 20.60
C HIS A 177 2.41 -8.71 21.94
N ALA A 178 3.48 -8.41 22.68
CA ALA A 178 3.39 -7.63 23.92
C ALA A 178 2.80 -6.23 23.69
N LEU A 179 3.09 -5.58 22.56
CA LEU A 179 2.48 -4.28 22.22
C LEU A 179 0.98 -4.41 21.90
N VAL A 180 0.57 -5.53 21.29
CA VAL A 180 -0.84 -5.83 21.05
C VAL A 180 -1.59 -6.05 22.35
N LEU A 181 -1.03 -6.85 23.27
CA LEU A 181 -1.62 -7.07 24.60
C LEU A 181 -1.70 -5.78 25.44
N GLN A 182 -0.79 -4.83 25.23
CA GLN A 182 -0.81 -3.51 25.87
C GLN A 182 -1.85 -2.56 25.25
N GLY A 183 -2.53 -2.94 24.16
CA GLY A 183 -3.47 -2.07 23.46
C GLY A 183 -2.82 -0.93 22.67
N LYS A 184 -1.48 -0.90 22.57
CA LYS A 184 -0.74 0.14 21.84
C LYS A 184 -0.79 -0.07 20.33
N VAL A 185 -1.04 -1.30 19.90
CA VAL A 185 -1.10 -1.71 18.50
C VAL A 185 -2.28 -2.65 18.31
N ILE A 186 -3.08 -2.47 17.26
CA ILE A 186 -4.22 -3.34 16.97
C ILE A 186 -3.80 -4.47 16.01
N TYR A 187 -3.22 -4.13 14.87
CA TYR A 187 -2.81 -5.06 13.82
C TYR A 187 -1.30 -4.98 13.56
N LEU A 188 -0.72 -6.10 13.15
CA LEU A 188 0.69 -6.20 12.80
C LEU A 188 0.86 -6.28 11.29
N GLY A 189 1.88 -5.58 10.78
CA GLY A 189 2.33 -5.64 9.40
C GLY A 189 3.84 -5.86 9.31
N ILE A 190 4.30 -6.23 8.12
CA ILE A 190 5.72 -6.32 7.81
C ILE A 190 5.99 -5.77 6.42
N SER A 191 7.12 -5.12 6.23
CA SER A 191 7.53 -4.49 4.97
C SER A 191 8.88 -5.01 4.53
N ASP A 192 9.12 -5.05 3.22
CA ASP A 192 10.42 -5.28 2.60
C ASP A 192 11.22 -6.44 3.24
N THR A 193 10.55 -7.58 3.41
CA THR A 193 11.07 -8.75 4.13
C THR A 193 10.95 -10.00 3.25
N PRO A 194 11.97 -10.87 3.18
CA PRO A 194 11.88 -12.10 2.39
C PRO A 194 10.66 -12.97 2.76
N ALA A 195 9.99 -13.54 1.75
CA ALA A 195 8.77 -14.33 1.94
C ALA A 195 8.93 -15.49 2.95
N TRP A 196 10.10 -16.13 2.97
CA TRP A 196 10.40 -17.24 3.88
C TRP A 196 10.46 -16.79 5.35
N VAL A 197 10.98 -15.58 5.63
CA VAL A 197 11.00 -14.99 6.98
C VAL A 197 9.58 -14.72 7.44
N VAL A 198 8.75 -14.09 6.58
CA VAL A 198 7.35 -13.78 6.91
C VAL A 198 6.56 -15.06 7.19
N SER A 199 6.77 -16.10 6.36
CA SER A 199 6.11 -17.40 6.53
C SER A 199 6.52 -18.06 7.85
N MET A 200 7.82 -18.03 8.18
CA MET A 200 8.35 -18.54 9.44
C MET A 200 7.81 -17.77 10.65
N ALA A 201 7.80 -16.44 10.60
CA ALA A 201 7.30 -15.60 11.70
C ALA A 201 5.81 -15.79 11.95
N ASN A 202 5.01 -15.87 10.89
CA ASN A 202 3.59 -16.16 11.02
C ASN A 202 3.31 -17.58 11.51
N GLN A 203 4.14 -18.56 11.13
CA GLN A 203 4.04 -19.93 11.64
C GLN A 203 4.39 -19.95 13.13
N TYR A 204 5.52 -19.36 13.52
CA TYR A 204 5.95 -19.24 14.90
C TYR A 204 4.87 -18.59 15.78
N ALA A 205 4.25 -17.51 15.30
CA ALA A 205 3.18 -16.84 16.03
C ALA A 205 1.97 -17.75 16.26
N ARG A 206 1.53 -18.53 15.26
CA ARG A 206 0.44 -19.49 15.43
C ARG A 206 0.77 -20.57 16.45
N ASP A 207 1.98 -21.11 16.38
CA ASP A 207 2.43 -22.22 17.23
C ASP A 207 2.59 -21.79 18.70
N HIS A 208 2.82 -20.50 18.95
CA HIS A 208 3.04 -19.92 20.28
C HIS A 208 1.90 -19.02 20.76
N ALA A 209 0.73 -19.07 20.10
CA ALA A 209 -0.44 -18.24 20.42
C ALA A 209 -0.16 -16.71 20.44
N LEU A 210 0.75 -16.25 19.59
CA LEU A 210 1.08 -14.85 19.40
C LEU A 210 0.28 -14.27 18.23
N THR A 211 0.25 -12.93 18.14
CA THR A 211 -0.42 -12.22 17.04
C THR A 211 0.41 -12.35 15.76
N PRO A 212 -0.13 -12.90 14.65
CA PRO A 212 0.57 -12.96 13.37
C PRO A 212 0.49 -11.64 12.60
N PHE A 213 1.32 -11.48 11.57
CA PHE A 213 1.20 -10.41 10.60
C PHE A 213 -0.06 -10.57 9.73
N SER A 214 -0.68 -9.42 9.43
CA SER A 214 -1.93 -9.31 8.68
C SER A 214 -1.79 -8.55 7.36
N VAL A 215 -0.69 -7.80 7.17
CA VAL A 215 -0.40 -7.02 5.96
C VAL A 215 1.08 -7.12 5.61
N TYR A 216 1.38 -7.29 4.32
CA TYR A 216 2.71 -7.16 3.76
C TYR A 216 2.80 -5.88 2.93
N GLN A 217 3.79 -5.03 3.21
CA GLN A 217 4.10 -3.84 2.42
C GLN A 217 5.39 -4.05 1.60
N GLY A 218 5.45 -3.56 0.36
CA GLY A 218 6.67 -3.68 -0.46
C GLY A 218 6.58 -3.04 -1.84
N GLN A 219 7.69 -2.99 -2.56
CA GLN A 219 7.73 -2.39 -3.90
C GLN A 219 6.97 -3.24 -4.91
N TRP A 220 5.98 -2.67 -5.59
CA TRP A 220 5.33 -3.33 -6.72
C TRP A 220 4.67 -2.33 -7.65
N ASN A 221 5.02 -2.41 -8.94
CA ASN A 221 4.43 -1.58 -9.97
C ASN A 221 4.54 -2.25 -11.34
N VAL A 222 4.05 -1.58 -12.38
CA VAL A 222 4.07 -2.09 -13.77
C VAL A 222 5.48 -2.36 -14.33
N LEU A 223 6.53 -1.76 -13.76
CA LEU A 223 7.93 -1.95 -14.18
C LEU A 223 8.72 -2.88 -13.25
N GLU A 224 8.39 -2.92 -11.96
CA GLU A 224 9.05 -3.73 -10.94
C GLU A 224 8.06 -4.78 -10.40
N ARG A 225 8.24 -6.02 -10.85
CA ARG A 225 7.32 -7.14 -10.64
C ARG A 225 7.91 -8.28 -9.83
N SER A 226 9.11 -8.13 -9.25
CA SER A 226 9.72 -9.16 -8.39
C SER A 226 8.84 -9.59 -7.22
N PHE A 227 7.98 -8.68 -6.74
CA PHE A 227 6.92 -8.92 -5.77
C PHE A 227 6.00 -10.10 -6.14
N GLU A 228 5.77 -10.33 -7.43
CA GLU A 228 4.90 -11.40 -7.94
C GLU A 228 5.51 -12.81 -7.77
N ARG A 229 6.83 -12.92 -7.54
CA ARG A 229 7.53 -14.22 -7.43
C ARG A 229 7.08 -15.00 -6.20
N ASP A 230 7.35 -14.44 -5.01
CA ASP A 230 7.12 -15.15 -3.75
C ASP A 230 6.24 -14.36 -2.77
N ILE A 231 6.17 -13.03 -2.86
CA ILE A 231 5.39 -12.22 -1.90
C ILE A 231 3.89 -12.43 -2.11
N ILE A 232 3.39 -12.39 -3.35
CA ILE A 232 1.96 -12.63 -3.62
C ILE A 232 1.54 -14.05 -3.21
N PRO A 233 2.23 -15.13 -3.61
CA PRO A 233 1.91 -16.48 -3.16
C PRO A 233 1.95 -16.61 -1.63
N MET A 234 2.97 -16.04 -0.98
CA MET A 234 3.09 -16.04 0.49
C MET A 234 1.91 -15.32 1.13
N ALA A 235 1.55 -14.12 0.67
CA ALA A 235 0.46 -13.35 1.25
C ALA A 235 -0.89 -14.06 1.10
N ARG A 236 -1.15 -14.70 -0.04
CA ARG A 236 -2.34 -15.55 -0.25
C ARG A 236 -2.38 -16.70 0.76
N ASN A 237 -1.27 -17.44 0.89
CA ASN A 237 -1.17 -18.56 1.81
C ASN A 237 -1.30 -18.12 3.28
N GLN A 238 -0.72 -16.99 3.63
CA GLN A 238 -0.76 -16.42 4.98
C GLN A 238 -2.01 -15.56 5.23
N GLY A 239 -2.95 -15.46 4.29
CA GLY A 239 -4.16 -14.64 4.47
C GLY A 239 -3.86 -13.17 4.80
N MET A 240 -2.82 -12.60 4.20
CA MET A 240 -2.35 -11.24 4.41
C MET A 240 -2.83 -10.30 3.30
N ALA A 241 -3.04 -9.02 3.64
CA ALA A 241 -3.21 -7.96 2.65
C ALA A 241 -1.86 -7.60 2.01
N LEU A 242 -1.91 -6.95 0.86
CA LEU A 242 -0.76 -6.38 0.17
C LEU A 242 -0.89 -4.87 0.12
N ALA A 243 0.14 -4.17 0.58
CA ALA A 243 0.25 -2.71 0.60
C ALA A 243 1.40 -2.25 -0.30
N PRO A 244 1.23 -2.24 -1.63
CA PRO A 244 2.35 -1.92 -2.51
C PRO A 244 2.70 -0.42 -2.46
N TRP A 245 3.98 -0.12 -2.30
CA TRP A 245 4.55 1.22 -2.43
C TRP A 245 5.20 1.41 -3.82
N ASP A 246 5.43 2.67 -4.19
CA ASP A 246 5.98 3.06 -5.51
C ASP A 246 5.16 2.57 -6.71
N VAL A 247 3.83 2.52 -6.57
CA VAL A 247 2.91 2.08 -7.63
C VAL A 247 2.94 2.94 -8.90
N LEU A 248 3.52 4.15 -8.81
CA LEU A 248 3.71 5.10 -9.93
C LEU A 248 5.17 5.27 -10.34
N CYS A 249 6.05 4.34 -9.97
CA CYS A 249 7.44 4.27 -10.43
C CYS A 249 8.23 5.57 -10.22
N GLY A 250 8.12 6.21 -9.06
CA GLY A 250 8.80 7.47 -8.76
C GLY A 250 8.29 8.67 -9.56
N GLY A 251 7.07 8.60 -10.10
CA GLY A 251 6.50 9.64 -10.97
C GLY A 251 6.91 9.52 -12.44
N LYS A 252 7.36 8.32 -12.85
CA LYS A 252 7.76 8.03 -14.24
C LYS A 252 6.58 7.66 -15.15
N ILE A 253 5.41 7.41 -14.59
CA ILE A 253 4.18 7.20 -15.36
C ILE A 253 3.61 8.57 -15.76
N ARG A 254 3.97 9.03 -16.97
CA ARG A 254 3.52 10.31 -17.55
C ARG A 254 3.64 10.28 -19.08
N THR A 255 2.84 11.08 -19.77
CA THR A 255 2.88 11.17 -21.25
C THR A 255 4.11 11.94 -21.73
N ASP A 256 4.43 11.81 -23.01
CA ASP A 256 5.55 12.54 -23.64
C ASP A 256 5.30 14.06 -23.63
N ALA A 257 4.04 14.47 -23.85
CA ALA A 257 3.64 15.87 -23.76
C ALA A 257 3.80 16.42 -22.33
N GLU A 258 3.42 15.64 -21.32
CA GLU A 258 3.58 16.05 -19.92
C GLU A 258 5.05 16.16 -19.52
N GLU A 259 5.89 15.24 -19.98
CA GLU A 259 7.32 15.29 -19.75
C GLU A 259 7.96 16.54 -20.37
N ALA A 260 7.61 16.89 -21.61
CA ALA A 260 8.12 18.10 -22.24
C ALA A 260 7.68 19.37 -21.50
N ARG A 261 6.40 19.44 -21.08
CA ARG A 261 5.83 20.58 -20.33
C ARG A 261 6.51 20.79 -18.99
N ARG A 262 6.71 19.72 -18.21
CA ARG A 262 7.36 19.79 -16.89
C ARG A 262 8.84 20.12 -17.00
N GLU A 263 9.52 19.65 -18.04
CA GLU A 263 10.91 20.01 -18.30
C GLU A 263 11.06 21.50 -18.59
N ALA A 264 10.18 22.06 -19.44
CA ALA A 264 10.17 23.48 -19.76
C ALA A 264 9.90 24.39 -18.55
N SER A 265 9.20 23.87 -17.54
CA SER A 265 8.86 24.58 -16.29
C SER A 265 9.75 24.21 -15.09
N ALA A 266 10.80 23.42 -15.30
CA ALA A 266 11.68 22.90 -14.26
C ALA A 266 10.95 22.14 -13.11
N GLU A 267 9.78 21.56 -13.39
CA GLU A 267 9.01 20.74 -12.45
C GLU A 267 9.48 19.27 -12.45
N TYR A 268 10.72 19.03 -12.02
CA TYR A 268 11.36 17.71 -12.14
C TYR A 268 10.82 16.63 -11.18
N GLY A 269 10.17 17.03 -10.08
CA GLY A 269 9.65 16.09 -9.08
C GLY A 269 10.74 15.47 -8.20
N ARG A 270 10.61 14.17 -7.87
CA ARG A 270 11.49 13.46 -6.94
C ARG A 270 12.91 13.34 -7.52
N GLY A 271 13.92 13.65 -6.70
CA GLY A 271 15.35 13.59 -7.09
C GLY A 271 15.83 14.74 -7.99
N GLY A 272 14.95 15.64 -8.44
CA GLY A 272 15.34 16.78 -9.28
C GLY A 272 15.76 16.39 -10.70
N ALA A 273 16.43 17.32 -11.41
CA ALA A 273 16.74 17.21 -12.83
C ALA A 273 17.54 15.95 -13.21
N ALA A 274 18.49 15.54 -12.35
CA ALA A 274 19.37 14.39 -12.60
C ALA A 274 18.60 13.07 -12.75
N PHE A 275 17.47 12.94 -12.05
CA PHE A 275 16.63 11.75 -12.08
C PHE A 275 15.38 11.96 -12.92
N TYR A 276 15.31 13.01 -13.74
CA TYR A 276 14.08 13.37 -14.42
C TYR A 276 13.79 12.47 -15.63
N LYS A 277 14.75 12.26 -16.53
CA LYS A 277 14.53 11.60 -17.82
C LYS A 277 14.04 10.15 -17.67
N ARG A 278 13.10 9.74 -18.52
CA ARG A 278 12.61 8.36 -18.60
C ARG A 278 13.55 7.49 -19.45
N THR A 279 13.77 6.25 -19.02
CA THR A 279 14.42 5.22 -19.84
C THR A 279 13.51 4.79 -21.00
N PRO A 280 14.02 4.10 -22.03
CA PRO A 280 13.19 3.55 -23.11
C PRO A 280 12.05 2.66 -22.60
N ALA A 281 12.32 1.79 -21.62
CA ALA A 281 11.31 0.93 -21.01
C ALA A 281 10.21 1.73 -20.28
N GLN A 282 10.58 2.79 -19.54
CA GLN A 282 9.62 3.67 -18.87
C GLN A 282 8.73 4.42 -19.86
N ARG A 283 9.28 4.85 -21.00
CA ARG A 283 8.51 5.50 -22.08
C ARG A 283 7.57 4.51 -22.76
N ALA A 284 8.05 3.32 -23.11
CA ALA A 284 7.24 2.27 -23.72
C ALA A 284 6.06 1.86 -22.80
N MET A 285 6.32 1.74 -21.50
CA MET A 285 5.26 1.46 -20.51
C MET A 285 4.23 2.59 -20.44
N SER A 286 4.67 3.85 -20.45
CA SER A 286 3.75 4.99 -20.47
C SER A 286 2.83 4.96 -21.70
N GLN A 287 3.39 4.68 -22.89
CA GLN A 287 2.64 4.57 -24.13
C GLN A 287 1.66 3.39 -24.13
N ALA A 288 2.04 2.25 -23.56
CA ALA A 288 1.13 1.11 -23.39
C ALA A 288 -0.04 1.47 -22.46
N LEU A 289 0.22 2.17 -21.36
CA LEU A 289 -0.82 2.67 -20.46
C LEU A 289 -1.70 3.73 -21.13
N GLU A 290 -1.17 4.59 -22.01
CA GLU A 290 -1.97 5.51 -22.84
C GLU A 290 -2.93 4.74 -23.76
N LYS A 291 -2.44 3.68 -24.42
CA LYS A 291 -3.29 2.82 -25.24
C LYS A 291 -4.40 2.17 -24.42
N VAL A 292 -4.10 1.58 -23.28
CA VAL A 292 -5.12 0.96 -22.41
C VAL A 292 -6.08 2.01 -21.86
N ALA A 293 -5.59 3.19 -21.47
CA ALA A 293 -6.44 4.29 -21.01
C ALA A 293 -7.51 4.66 -22.04
N SER A 294 -7.15 4.75 -23.33
CA SER A 294 -8.13 5.03 -24.38
C SER A 294 -9.18 3.93 -24.55
N GLN A 295 -8.81 2.66 -24.34
CA GLN A 295 -9.74 1.52 -24.43
C GLN A 295 -10.76 1.49 -23.29
N VAL A 296 -10.34 1.88 -22.08
CA VAL A 296 -11.19 1.85 -20.87
C VAL A 296 -11.84 3.20 -20.56
N GLY A 297 -11.58 4.24 -21.37
CA GLY A 297 -12.10 5.58 -21.17
C GLY A 297 -11.50 6.32 -19.97
N ALA A 298 -10.31 5.92 -19.52
CA ALA A 298 -9.62 6.58 -18.40
C ALA A 298 -8.99 7.90 -18.85
N LYS A 299 -9.09 8.93 -17.99
CA LYS A 299 -8.49 10.25 -18.21
C LYS A 299 -7.03 10.29 -17.77
N SER A 300 -6.64 9.41 -16.84
CA SER A 300 -5.27 9.34 -16.34
C SER A 300 -4.62 7.98 -16.54
N ILE A 301 -3.43 7.98 -17.14
CA ILE A 301 -2.59 6.78 -17.23
C ILE A 301 -2.04 6.33 -15.87
N THR A 302 -1.92 7.24 -14.90
CA THR A 302 -1.53 6.86 -13.52
C THR A 302 -2.64 6.02 -12.87
N SER A 303 -3.90 6.36 -13.13
CA SER A 303 -5.06 5.62 -12.64
C SER A 303 -5.13 4.22 -13.25
N VAL A 304 -4.77 4.06 -14.53
CA VAL A 304 -4.64 2.73 -15.16
C VAL A 304 -3.54 1.90 -14.49
N ALA A 305 -2.38 2.49 -14.19
CA ALA A 305 -1.29 1.79 -13.50
C ALA A 305 -1.68 1.35 -12.08
N ILE A 306 -2.41 2.20 -11.34
CA ILE A 306 -2.93 1.85 -10.02
C ILE A 306 -3.98 0.73 -10.12
N ALA A 307 -4.91 0.83 -11.08
CA ALA A 307 -5.93 -0.18 -11.33
C ALA A 307 -5.31 -1.54 -11.69
N TYR A 308 -4.23 -1.55 -12.49
CA TYR A 308 -3.45 -2.75 -12.80
C TYR A 308 -3.01 -3.46 -11.52
N VAL A 309 -2.29 -2.77 -10.62
CA VAL A 309 -1.79 -3.37 -9.37
C VAL A 309 -2.94 -3.89 -8.50
N MET A 310 -4.03 -3.13 -8.40
CA MET A 310 -5.22 -3.52 -7.62
C MET A 310 -5.96 -4.75 -8.17
N GLN A 311 -5.84 -5.04 -9.47
CA GLN A 311 -6.59 -6.09 -10.16
C GLN A 311 -5.76 -7.32 -10.49
N LYS A 312 -4.51 -7.37 -10.03
CA LYS A 312 -3.60 -8.51 -10.20
C LYS A 312 -3.83 -9.61 -9.17
N THR A 313 -4.34 -9.29 -7.97
CA THR A 313 -4.68 -10.26 -6.92
C THR A 313 -5.62 -9.63 -5.89
N SER A 314 -6.22 -10.45 -5.02
CA SER A 314 -7.07 -10.00 -3.91
C SER A 314 -6.30 -9.30 -2.78
N PHE A 315 -7.04 -8.51 -1.98
CA PHE A 315 -6.56 -7.78 -0.80
C PHE A 315 -5.40 -6.80 -1.05
N VAL A 316 -5.42 -6.09 -2.19
CA VAL A 316 -4.41 -5.08 -2.55
C VAL A 316 -4.89 -3.66 -2.20
N PHE A 317 -4.05 -2.92 -1.47
CA PHE A 317 -4.27 -1.55 -0.99
C PHE A 317 -3.06 -0.69 -1.37
N PRO A 318 -2.98 -0.15 -2.60
CA PRO A 318 -1.81 0.59 -3.03
C PRO A 318 -1.64 1.88 -2.23
N ILE A 319 -0.37 2.24 -1.98
CA ILE A 319 0.00 3.48 -1.30
C ILE A 319 0.27 4.53 -2.37
N ILE A 320 -0.57 5.57 -2.40
CA ILE A 320 -0.33 6.75 -3.24
C ILE A 320 0.18 7.90 -2.40
N GLY A 321 1.22 8.57 -2.87
CA GLY A 321 1.77 9.75 -2.24
C GLY A 321 1.92 10.89 -3.24
N GLY A 322 2.32 12.05 -2.76
CA GLY A 322 2.55 13.21 -3.60
C GLY A 322 2.41 14.51 -2.82
N ARG A 323 2.57 15.63 -3.52
CA ARG A 323 2.54 16.98 -2.93
C ARG A 323 1.41 17.86 -3.45
N LYS A 324 0.68 17.40 -4.47
CA LYS A 324 -0.40 18.14 -5.15
C LYS A 324 -1.72 17.39 -4.96
N VAL A 325 -2.72 18.04 -4.38
CA VAL A 325 -4.05 17.45 -4.08
C VAL A 325 -4.71 16.95 -5.36
N GLU A 326 -4.52 17.67 -6.46
CA GLU A 326 -5.09 17.37 -7.77
C GLU A 326 -4.61 16.02 -8.30
N HIS A 327 -3.34 15.67 -8.07
CA HIS A 327 -2.79 14.36 -8.45
C HIS A 327 -3.41 13.23 -7.62
N MET A 328 -3.59 13.45 -6.31
CA MET A 328 -4.25 12.47 -5.44
C MET A 328 -5.69 12.23 -5.90
N LEU A 329 -6.45 13.30 -6.15
CA LEU A 329 -7.82 13.21 -6.63
C LEU A 329 -7.92 12.53 -8.00
N GLN A 330 -7.00 12.85 -8.93
CA GLN A 330 -6.94 12.21 -10.24
C GLN A 330 -6.71 10.70 -10.13
N ASN A 331 -5.83 10.26 -9.22
CA ASN A 331 -5.53 8.85 -8.98
C ASN A 331 -6.73 8.05 -8.45
N LEU A 332 -7.75 8.70 -7.86
CA LEU A 332 -8.96 8.00 -7.40
C LEU A 332 -9.81 7.43 -8.54
N GLU A 333 -9.62 7.91 -9.78
CA GLU A 333 -10.24 7.32 -10.99
C GLU A 333 -9.88 5.83 -11.14
N ALA A 334 -8.76 5.37 -10.56
CA ALA A 334 -8.40 3.95 -10.53
C ALA A 334 -9.50 3.05 -9.94
N LEU A 335 -10.34 3.59 -9.05
CA LEU A 335 -11.47 2.90 -8.41
C LEU A 335 -12.69 2.75 -9.33
N GLU A 336 -12.61 3.29 -10.55
CA GLU A 336 -13.67 3.25 -11.55
C GLU A 336 -13.26 2.46 -12.81
N ILE A 337 -11.98 2.10 -12.92
CA ILE A 337 -11.41 1.39 -14.07
C ILE A 337 -11.50 -0.11 -13.84
N SER A 338 -11.97 -0.85 -14.86
CA SER A 338 -11.91 -2.31 -14.92
C SER A 338 -11.07 -2.74 -16.11
N LEU A 339 -10.02 -3.51 -15.87
CA LEU A 339 -9.12 -4.02 -16.88
C LEU A 339 -9.52 -5.44 -17.26
N SER A 340 -9.55 -5.73 -18.56
CA SER A 340 -9.67 -7.10 -19.05
C SER A 340 -8.36 -7.87 -18.85
N GLU A 341 -8.42 -9.20 -18.89
CA GLU A 341 -7.21 -10.01 -18.81
C GLU A 341 -6.26 -9.78 -19.99
N GLU A 342 -6.80 -9.50 -21.19
CA GLU A 342 -6.02 -9.14 -22.37
C GLU A 342 -5.26 -7.83 -22.15
N GLN A 343 -5.87 -6.85 -21.49
CA GLN A 343 -5.24 -5.57 -21.17
C GLN A 343 -4.14 -5.72 -20.13
N ILE A 344 -4.37 -6.54 -19.09
CA ILE A 344 -3.35 -6.89 -18.11
C ILE A 344 -2.17 -7.59 -18.79
N ARG A 345 -2.43 -8.62 -19.61
CA ARG A 345 -1.38 -9.32 -20.40
C ARG A 345 -0.63 -8.38 -21.34
N TYR A 346 -1.32 -7.42 -21.95
CA TYR A 346 -0.70 -6.43 -22.82
C TYR A 346 0.25 -5.50 -22.05
N ILE A 347 -0.17 -4.96 -20.89
CA ILE A 347 0.70 -4.13 -20.02
C ILE A 347 1.94 -4.93 -19.63
N GLU A 348 1.75 -6.18 -19.21
CA GLU A 348 2.84 -7.06 -18.79
C GLU A 348 3.81 -7.43 -19.90
N SER A 349 3.37 -7.43 -21.16
CA SER A 349 4.23 -7.77 -22.30
C SER A 349 5.29 -6.71 -22.61
N VAL A 350 5.16 -5.50 -22.06
CA VAL A 350 6.05 -4.37 -22.35
C VAL A 350 7.42 -4.55 -21.69
N VAL A 351 7.45 -5.11 -20.48
CA VAL A 351 8.69 -5.40 -19.75
C VAL A 351 8.69 -6.89 -19.39
N PRO A 352 9.64 -7.68 -19.94
CA PRO A 352 9.72 -9.10 -19.62
C PRO A 352 9.81 -9.33 -18.11
N PHE A 353 9.02 -10.28 -17.62
CA PHE A 353 9.08 -10.73 -16.23
C PHE A 353 9.58 -12.18 -16.19
N GLU A 354 10.78 -12.36 -15.64
CA GLU A 354 11.31 -13.68 -15.37
C GLU A 354 10.94 -14.09 -13.94
N ALA A 355 10.05 -15.08 -13.81
CA ALA A 355 9.66 -15.61 -12.50
C ALA A 355 10.85 -16.26 -11.75
N GLY A 356 11.83 -16.78 -12.50
CA GLY A 356 12.99 -17.50 -11.96
C GLY A 356 12.65 -18.92 -11.48
N PHE A 357 13.67 -19.73 -11.21
CA PHE A 357 13.50 -21.05 -10.59
C PHE A 357 13.22 -20.91 -9.07
N PRO A 358 12.31 -21.71 -8.49
CA PRO A 358 11.50 -22.77 -9.10
C PRO A 358 10.16 -22.30 -9.70
N ASN A 359 9.81 -21.02 -9.56
CA ASN A 359 8.51 -20.47 -9.96
C ASN A 359 8.19 -20.62 -11.47
N ASN A 360 9.21 -20.71 -12.32
CA ASN A 360 9.06 -21.02 -13.75
C ASN A 360 8.53 -22.45 -14.01
N ILE A 361 8.75 -23.39 -13.10
CA ILE A 361 8.31 -24.79 -13.20
C ILE A 361 7.00 -24.99 -12.44
N VAL A 362 6.91 -24.49 -11.20
CA VAL A 362 5.77 -24.77 -10.31
C VAL A 362 4.66 -23.71 -10.36
N GLY A 363 4.95 -22.54 -10.93
CA GLY A 363 4.02 -21.40 -10.96
C GLY A 363 3.88 -20.68 -9.63
N ASP A 364 2.89 -19.78 -9.55
CA ASP A 364 2.60 -18.92 -8.39
C ASP A 364 1.37 -19.41 -7.59
N GLY A 365 0.91 -20.63 -7.89
CA GLY A 365 -0.28 -21.21 -7.27
C GLY A 365 -1.61 -20.76 -7.87
N THR A 366 -1.67 -19.95 -8.94
CA THR A 366 -2.95 -19.55 -9.58
C THR A 366 -3.49 -20.56 -10.60
N ALA A 367 -2.60 -21.24 -11.33
CA ALA A 367 -2.95 -22.26 -12.33
C ALA A 367 -2.11 -23.53 -12.13
N TYR A 368 -2.52 -24.65 -12.72
CA TYR A 368 -1.64 -25.81 -12.85
C TYR A 368 -0.64 -25.56 -14.00
N LYS A 369 0.61 -26.01 -13.84
CA LYS A 369 1.64 -25.96 -14.88
C LYS A 369 1.69 -27.26 -15.67
N ASP A 370 2.37 -27.25 -16.81
CA ASP A 370 2.45 -28.38 -17.74
C ASP A 370 2.82 -29.70 -17.05
N ILE A 371 3.79 -29.67 -16.13
CA ILE A 371 4.22 -30.83 -15.36
C ILE A 371 3.12 -31.45 -14.49
N SER A 372 2.13 -30.67 -14.07
CA SER A 372 0.95 -31.16 -13.36
C SER A 372 -0.11 -31.67 -14.34
N LEU A 373 -0.33 -30.94 -15.44
CA LEU A 373 -1.38 -31.22 -16.43
C LEU A 373 -1.16 -32.51 -17.22
N VAL A 374 0.08 -33.01 -17.33
CA VAL A 374 0.34 -34.32 -17.97
C VAL A 374 -0.30 -35.50 -17.22
N ASN A 375 -0.67 -35.33 -15.95
CA ASN A 375 -1.22 -36.41 -15.13
C ASN A 375 -2.75 -36.57 -15.24
N GLY A 376 -3.44 -35.64 -15.91
CA GLY A 376 -4.88 -35.70 -16.10
C GLY A 376 -5.56 -34.33 -16.13
N ASN A 377 -6.89 -34.35 -16.33
CA ASN A 377 -7.72 -33.15 -16.30
C ASN A 377 -8.11 -32.85 -14.85
N ILE A 378 -7.67 -31.72 -14.31
CA ILE A 378 -7.90 -31.32 -12.93
C ILE A 378 -8.57 -29.95 -12.90
N ASP A 379 -9.72 -29.87 -12.24
CA ASP A 379 -10.39 -28.60 -11.98
C ASP A 379 -9.76 -27.92 -10.78
N LYS A 380 -9.31 -26.67 -10.97
CA LYS A 380 -8.70 -25.88 -9.90
C LYS A 380 -9.75 -25.07 -9.15
N GLN A 381 -9.73 -25.13 -7.83
CA GLN A 381 -10.58 -24.27 -7.00
C GLN A 381 -10.20 -22.79 -7.22
N VAL A 382 -11.21 -21.97 -7.51
CA VAL A 382 -11.04 -20.53 -7.76
C VAL A 382 -10.62 -19.82 -6.46
N ALA A 383 -9.57 -19.00 -6.55
CA ALA A 383 -9.10 -18.16 -5.45
C ALA A 383 -10.01 -16.93 -5.28
N TYR A 384 -9.82 -16.18 -4.18
CA TYR A 384 -10.47 -14.87 -4.06
C TYR A 384 -10.01 -13.94 -5.19
N GLU A 385 -10.94 -13.57 -6.05
CA GLU A 385 -10.71 -12.64 -7.15
C GLU A 385 -10.52 -11.20 -6.63
N PRO A 386 -9.70 -10.39 -7.31
CA PRO A 386 -9.63 -8.96 -7.04
C PRO A 386 -10.98 -8.28 -7.31
N ILE A 387 -11.26 -7.23 -6.55
CA ILE A 387 -12.43 -6.40 -6.78
C ILE A 387 -12.23 -5.57 -8.05
N ARG A 388 -13.02 -5.85 -9.08
CA ARG A 388 -13.12 -5.04 -10.29
C ARG A 388 -14.35 -4.12 -10.19
N PRO A 389 -14.22 -2.79 -10.38
CA PRO A 389 -15.36 -1.89 -10.38
C PRO A 389 -16.37 -2.27 -11.48
N ASN A 390 -17.62 -2.55 -11.12
CA ASN A 390 -18.64 -2.82 -12.13
C ASN A 390 -18.81 -1.61 -13.05
N THR A 391 -18.52 -1.80 -14.35
CA THR A 391 -18.96 -0.88 -15.41
C THR A 391 -20.48 -0.75 -15.32
N ALA A 392 -21.01 0.43 -15.60
CA ALA A 392 -22.36 0.85 -15.22
C ALA A 392 -23.55 0.00 -15.78
N SER A 393 -23.33 -1.14 -16.45
CA SER A 393 -24.43 -1.96 -16.99
C SER A 393 -25.04 -2.96 -15.99
N SER A 394 -24.38 -3.30 -14.87
CA SER A 394 -24.95 -4.24 -13.86
C SER A 394 -25.54 -3.57 -12.62
N ARG A 395 -25.45 -2.24 -12.48
CA ARG A 395 -25.95 -1.50 -11.30
C ARG A 395 -27.47 -1.30 -11.26
N LYS A 396 -28.22 -1.98 -12.14
CA LYS A 396 -29.70 -1.98 -12.16
C LYS A 396 -30.33 -3.25 -11.58
N THR A 397 -29.53 -4.18 -11.04
CA THR A 397 -30.04 -5.49 -10.58
C THR A 397 -29.45 -5.98 -9.25
N GLN A 398 -29.04 -5.08 -8.35
CA GLN A 398 -28.78 -5.42 -6.95
C GLN A 398 -29.57 -4.54 -6.01
#